data_AF-A0A925HMN9-F1
#
_entry.id   AF-A0A925HMN9-F1
#
_cell.length_a   1.000
_cell.length_b   1.000
_cell.length_c   1.000
_cell.angle_alpha   90.00
_cell.angle_beta   90.00
_cell.angle_gamma   90.00
#
_symmetry.space_group_name_H-M   'P 1'
#
loop_
_entity.id
_entity.type
_entity.pdbx_description
1 polymer ?
#
loop_
_entity_poly.entity_id
_entity_poly.type
_entity_poly.pdbx_seq_one_letter_code
_entity_poly.pdbx_strand_id
1 'polypeptide(L)'
;MDNRSVRTAGERYRGEAGSRDRRRGETGKALAVFNVDRTVHAIHNTCIHWGGPLGERNLVGSVVTCPWHGWQFNVTTGACVANPSAKVERYEVQLEGTA
;
A
#
# COMPACT_ATOMS: atom_id res chain seq x y z
N MET A 1 0.40 21.64 -4.98
CA MET A 1 0.04 20.57 -4.03
C MET A 1 -0.76 19.55 -4.80
N ASP A 2 -0.13 18.49 -5.29
CA ASP A 2 -0.83 17.46 -6.07
C ASP A 2 -1.63 16.61 -5.08
N ASN A 3 -2.95 16.71 -5.12
CA ASN A 3 -3.83 15.94 -4.24
C ASN A 3 -3.84 14.48 -4.71
N ARG A 4 -2.87 13.67 -4.25
CA ARG A 4 -2.66 12.27 -4.68
C ARG A 4 -3.55 11.34 -3.86
N SER A 5 -4.85 11.38 -4.13
CA SER A 5 -5.87 10.55 -3.48
C SER A 5 -6.17 9.26 -4.25
N VAL A 6 -6.62 8.25 -3.53
CA VAL A 6 -7.09 6.97 -4.05
C VAL A 6 -8.46 6.70 -3.48
N ARG A 7 -9.43 6.41 -4.33
CA ARG A 7 -10.78 6.01 -3.91
C ARG A 7 -10.89 4.50 -3.92
N THR A 8 -11.44 3.93 -2.86
CA THR A 8 -11.67 2.49 -2.78
C THR A 8 -13.00 2.16 -2.09
N ALA A 9 -13.68 1.12 -2.56
CA ALA A 9 -14.97 0.69 -2.00
C ALA A 9 -14.77 0.09 -0.60
N GLY A 10 -15.38 0.73 0.41
CA GLY A 10 -15.14 0.40 1.82
C GLY A 10 -15.47 -1.04 2.23
N GLU A 11 -16.43 -1.69 1.57
CA GLU A 11 -16.88 -3.05 1.88
C GLU A 11 -15.77 -4.10 1.74
N ARG A 12 -14.85 -3.92 0.78
CA ARG A 12 -13.77 -4.88 0.47
C ARG A 12 -12.64 -4.93 1.50
N TYR A 13 -12.61 -3.98 2.43
CA TYR A 13 -11.59 -3.85 3.46
C TYR A 13 -12.16 -4.04 4.87
N ARG A 14 -13.38 -4.59 5.02
CA ARG A 14 -13.87 -5.04 6.33
C ARG A 14 -13.14 -6.33 6.76
N GLY A 15 -12.09 -6.19 7.58
CA GLY A 15 -11.44 -7.31 8.29
C GLY A 15 -10.15 -7.87 7.67
N GLU A 16 -9.24 -8.27 8.59
CA GLU A 16 -7.90 -8.85 8.47
C GLU A 16 -6.83 -8.09 7.65
N ALA A 17 -5.60 -8.11 8.15
CA ALA A 17 -4.45 -7.47 7.53
C ALA A 17 -4.00 -8.25 6.28
N GLY A 18 -3.88 -7.58 5.14
CA GLY A 18 -3.48 -8.22 3.89
C GLY A 18 -3.43 -7.28 2.70
N SER A 19 -2.76 -7.70 1.62
CA SER A 19 -2.79 -7.02 0.33
C SER A 19 -3.92 -7.60 -0.50
N ARG A 20 -4.83 -6.77 -0.99
CA ARG A 20 -5.98 -7.29 -1.76
C ARG A 20 -6.32 -6.52 -3.03
N ASP A 21 -5.48 -5.59 -3.49
CA ASP A 21 -5.83 -4.82 -4.68
C ASP A 21 -4.63 -4.19 -5.39
N ARG A 22 -4.48 -4.49 -6.68
CA ARG A 22 -3.65 -3.71 -7.61
C ARG A 22 -4.57 -2.71 -8.30
N ARG A 23 -4.68 -1.51 -7.76
CA ARG A 23 -5.43 -0.43 -8.40
C ARG A 23 -4.53 0.42 -9.26
N ARG A 24 -5.11 0.98 -10.32
CA ARG A 24 -4.57 2.22 -10.90
C ARG A 24 -5.10 3.38 -10.09
N GLY A 25 -4.21 4.20 -9.54
CA GLY A 25 -4.58 5.51 -9.00
C GLY A 25 -5.09 6.43 -10.11
N GLU A 26 -5.59 7.62 -9.75
CA GLU A 26 -6.12 8.62 -10.70
C GLU A 26 -5.08 9.03 -11.77
N THR A 27 -3.79 8.90 -11.45
CA THR A 27 -2.65 9.17 -12.35
C THR A 27 -2.19 7.95 -13.16
N GLY A 28 -2.90 6.83 -13.10
CA GLY A 28 -2.55 5.58 -13.76
C GLY A 28 -1.43 4.78 -13.08
N LYS A 29 -0.87 5.25 -11.96
CA LYS A 29 0.16 4.53 -11.20
C LYS A 29 -0.39 3.24 -10.58
N ALA A 30 0.43 2.18 -10.54
CA ALA A 30 0.07 0.93 -9.87
C ALA A 30 0.22 1.08 -8.35
N LEU A 31 -0.85 0.82 -7.61
CA LEU A 31 -0.92 0.99 -6.16
C LEU A 31 -1.16 -0.32 -5.46
N ALA A 32 -0.57 -0.46 -4.27
CA ALA A 32 -0.83 -1.54 -3.34
C ALA A 32 -1.59 -0.98 -2.14
N VAL A 33 -2.77 -1.55 -1.88
CA VAL A 33 -3.66 -1.13 -0.80
C VAL A 33 -3.68 -2.19 0.28
N PHE A 34 -3.55 -1.76 1.53
CA PHE A 34 -3.43 -2.62 2.70
C PHE A 34 -4.39 -2.15 3.80
N ASN A 35 -4.89 -3.10 4.58
CA ASN A 35 -5.61 -2.81 5.82
C ASN A 35 -4.69 -3.08 7.02
N VAL A 36 -4.49 -2.07 7.88
CA VAL A 36 -3.83 -2.19 9.18
C VAL A 36 -4.84 -1.78 10.25
N ASP A 37 -5.30 -2.72 11.05
CA ASP A 37 -6.22 -2.46 12.18
C ASP A 37 -7.47 -1.64 11.82
N ARG A 38 -8.10 -1.96 10.67
CA ARG A 38 -9.26 -1.26 10.08
C ARG A 38 -8.94 0.10 9.46
N THR A 39 -7.67 0.50 9.42
CA THR A 39 -7.21 1.69 8.70
C THR A 39 -6.62 1.27 7.36
N VAL A 40 -7.12 1.86 6.28
CA VAL A 40 -6.65 1.54 4.93
C VAL A 40 -5.49 2.45 4.54
N HIS A 41 -4.43 1.86 4.02
CA HIS A 41 -3.21 2.54 3.58
C HIS A 41 -2.91 2.17 2.12
N ALA A 42 -2.45 3.16 1.35
CA ALA A 42 -2.02 2.95 -0.02
C ALA A 42 -0.57 3.42 -0.22
N ILE A 43 0.24 2.57 -0.86
CA ILE A 43 1.60 2.87 -1.30
C ILE A 43 1.75 2.55 -2.79
N HIS A 44 2.81 3.07 -3.41
CA HIS A 44 3.19 2.65 -4.74
C HIS A 44 3.49 1.13 -4.76
N ASN A 45 2.96 0.40 -5.73
CA ASN A 45 3.08 -1.06 -5.78
C ASN A 45 4.50 -1.53 -6.16
N THR A 46 5.30 -0.65 -6.76
CA THR A 46 6.65 -0.97 -7.22
C THR A 46 7.65 -0.72 -6.11
N CYS A 47 8.32 -1.78 -5.65
CA CYS A 47 9.44 -1.72 -4.72
C CYS A 47 10.57 -0.84 -5.31
N ILE A 48 11.04 0.14 -4.54
CA ILE A 48 12.13 1.05 -4.94
C ILE A 48 13.49 0.38 -5.10
N HIS A 49 13.61 -0.91 -4.75
CA HIS A 49 14.82 -1.69 -5.01
C HIS A 49 14.90 -2.02 -6.50
N TRP A 50 14.34 -3.15 -6.95
CA TRP A 50 14.36 -3.57 -8.36
C TRP A 50 12.98 -3.69 -8.99
N GLY A 51 11.96 -3.06 -8.41
CA GLY A 51 10.65 -2.97 -9.04
C GLY A 51 9.64 -4.06 -8.65
N GLY A 52 9.97 -4.89 -7.66
CA GLY A 52 9.10 -5.98 -7.23
C GLY A 52 7.71 -5.52 -6.75
N PRO A 53 6.66 -6.33 -6.96
CA PRO A 53 5.27 -5.98 -6.67
C PRO A 53 4.94 -6.16 -5.18
N LEU A 54 4.84 -5.07 -4.44
CA LEU A 54 4.59 -5.09 -2.98
C LEU A 54 3.20 -5.63 -2.62
N GLY A 55 2.19 -5.34 -3.44
CA GLY A 55 0.81 -5.76 -3.23
C GLY A 55 0.54 -7.26 -3.45
N GLU A 56 1.56 -8.08 -3.72
CA GLU A 56 1.43 -9.55 -3.83
C GLU A 56 1.60 -10.29 -2.49
N ARG A 57 1.96 -9.58 -1.41
CA ARG A 57 2.27 -10.20 -0.12
C ARG A 57 1.39 -9.62 0.99
N ASN A 58 0.98 -10.50 1.90
CA ASN A 58 0.29 -10.12 3.13
C ASN A 58 1.23 -9.36 4.07
N LEU A 59 0.60 -8.65 5.02
CA LEU A 59 1.32 -7.94 6.07
C LEU A 59 1.72 -8.87 7.21
N VAL A 60 2.80 -8.50 7.87
CA VAL A 60 3.09 -8.88 9.26
C VAL A 60 3.00 -7.61 10.09
N GLY A 61 1.95 -7.48 10.91
CA GLY A 61 1.60 -6.21 11.55
C GLY A 61 1.33 -5.13 10.49
N SER A 62 2.18 -4.10 10.43
CA SER A 62 2.11 -3.02 9.43
C SER A 62 3.19 -3.10 8.34
N VAL A 63 3.91 -4.21 8.25
CA VAL A 63 5.06 -4.37 7.35
C VAL A 63 4.72 -5.32 6.22
N VAL A 64 4.95 -4.87 4.98
CA VAL A 64 4.92 -5.72 3.79
C VAL A 64 6.35 -6.12 3.42
N THR A 65 6.53 -7.39 3.03
CA THR A 65 7.81 -7.91 2.52
C THR A 65 7.72 -8.06 1.00
N CYS A 66 8.62 -7.42 0.26
CA CYS A 66 8.71 -7.55 -1.19
C CYS A 66 8.99 -9.00 -1.59
N PRO A 67 8.23 -9.59 -2.54
CA PRO A 67 8.36 -11.00 -2.90
C PRO A 67 9.69 -11.35 -3.59
N TRP A 68 10.44 -10.39 -4.11
CA TRP A 68 11.66 -10.65 -4.88
C TRP A 68 12.90 -10.80 -4.01
N HIS A 69 13.25 -9.77 -3.23
CA HIS A 69 14.51 -9.74 -2.46
C HIS A 69 14.29 -9.50 -0.96
N GLY A 70 13.05 -9.65 -0.48
CA GLY A 70 12.74 -9.54 0.94
C GLY A 70 12.79 -8.14 1.53
N TRP A 71 12.91 -7.08 0.72
CA TRP A 71 12.88 -5.70 1.23
C TRP A 71 11.54 -5.41 1.92
N GLN A 72 11.63 -4.87 3.13
CA GLN A 72 10.47 -4.65 4.00
C GLN A 72 10.12 -3.18 4.10
N PHE A 73 8.84 -2.87 4.03
CA PHE A 73 8.33 -1.51 4.12
C PHE A 73 7.18 -1.44 5.12
N ASN A 74 7.20 -0.44 5.99
CA ASN A 74 6.06 -0.12 6.83
C ASN A 74 5.02 0.62 5.97
N VAL A 75 3.85 0.02 5.74
CA VAL A 75 2.83 0.57 4.84
C VAL A 75 2.17 1.84 5.38
N THR A 76 2.26 2.09 6.69
CA THR A 76 1.70 3.29 7.32
C THR A 76 2.64 4.50 7.22
N THR A 77 3.90 4.32 6.80
CA THR A 77 4.88 5.41 6.65
C THR A 77 5.55 5.42 5.27
N GLY A 78 5.49 4.31 4.54
CA GLY A 78 6.19 4.09 3.28
C GLY A 78 7.68 3.80 3.45
N ALA A 79 8.20 3.83 4.67
CA ALA A 79 9.62 3.70 4.93
C ALA A 79 10.10 2.26 4.87
N CYS A 80 11.28 2.04 4.28
CA CYS A 80 11.99 0.77 4.37
C CYS A 80 12.41 0.53 5.82
N VAL A 81 12.20 -0.69 6.33
CA VAL A 81 12.50 -1.07 7.72
C VAL A 81 13.99 -0.95 8.02
N ALA A 82 14.85 -1.35 7.08
CA ALA A 82 16.30 -1.32 7.24
C ALA A 82 16.92 0.07 7.01
N ASN A 83 16.25 0.94 6.24
CA ASN A 83 16.70 2.30 5.95
C ASN A 83 15.51 3.26 5.83
N PRO A 84 15.13 3.95 6.91
CA PRO A 84 13.95 4.82 6.92
C PRO A 84 13.98 5.99 5.92
N SER A 85 15.16 6.35 5.40
CA SER A 85 15.30 7.38 4.36
C SER A 85 14.90 6.87 2.97
N ALA A 86 14.94 5.56 2.74
CA ALA A 86 14.46 4.94 1.51
C ALA A 86 12.96 4.66 1.63
N LYS A 87 12.14 5.38 0.85
CA LYS A 87 10.67 5.35 0.97
C LYS A 87 9.98 5.02 -0.34
N VAL A 88 8.95 4.19 -0.27
CA VAL A 88 7.92 4.11 -1.32
C VAL A 88 6.94 5.25 -1.17
N GLU A 89 6.43 5.77 -2.29
CA GLU A 89 5.46 6.85 -2.30
C GLU A 89 4.15 6.40 -1.63
N ARG A 90 3.56 7.30 -0.84
CA ARG A 90 2.28 7.10 -0.15
C ARG A 90 1.18 7.93 -0.78
N TYR A 91 -0.04 7.44 -0.62
CA TYR A 91 -1.24 8.06 -1.15
C TYR A 91 -2.29 8.19 -0.07
N GLU A 92 -3.07 9.27 -0.13
CA GLU A 92 -4.24 9.42 0.73
C GLU A 92 -5.34 8.48 0.25
N VAL A 93 -6.05 7.86 1.19
CA VAL A 93 -7.13 6.92 0.88
C VAL A 93 -8.45 7.55 1.29
N GLN A 94 -9.37 7.63 0.34
CA GLN A 94 -10.77 7.95 0.57
C GLN A 94 -11.60 6.67 0.40
N LEU A 95 -12.35 6.32 1.44
CA LEU A 95 -13.29 5.21 1.37
C LEU A 95 -14.62 5.74 0.85
N GLU A 96 -15.07 5.24 -0.29
CA GLU A 96 -16.42 5.50 -0.78
C GLU A 96 -17.32 4.37 -0.30
N GLY A 97 -18.43 4.73 0.36
CA GLY A 97 -19.45 3.77 0.77
C GLY A 97 -20.22 3.28 -0.45
N THR A 98 -20.46 1.97 -0.53
CA THR A 98 -21.49 1.44 -1.43
C THR A 98 -22.81 1.53 -0.68
N ALA A 99 -23.70 2.40 -1.14
CA ALA A 99 -25.10 2.44 -0.70
C ALA A 99 -25.82 1.14 -1.09
#